data_AF-A0A432U1Q3-F1
#
_entry.id   AF-A0A432U1Q3-F1
#
_cell.length_a   1.000
_cell.length_b   1.000
_cell.length_c   1.000
_cell.angle_alpha   90.00
_cell.angle_beta   90.00
_cell.angle_gamma   90.00
#
_symmetry.space_group_name_H-M   'P 1'
#
loop_
_entity.id
_entity.type
_entity.pdbx_description
1 polymer ?
#
loop_
_entity_poly.entity_id
_entity_poly.type
_entity_poly.pdbx_seq_one_letter_code
_entity_poly.pdbx_strand_id
1 'polypeptide(L)'
;MKHILLILFLFINTTTHSELVDSNKMLETVNKQIVNINTNQLKEILDKDPYTILIDIRTRDEIVEFGTIHRGQNKHVPRGLLEFQIGEHAVSEDTPIIVYCDNNRRSPLAAKA
;
A
#
# COMPACT_ATOMS: atom_id res chain seq x y z
N MET A 1 29.43 56.82 -11.04
CA MET A 1 29.33 55.46 -11.62
C MET A 1 29.75 54.44 -10.57
N LYS A 2 29.02 53.32 -10.49
CA LYS A 2 29.19 52.14 -9.62
C LYS A 2 28.48 52.22 -8.26
N HIS A 3 27.17 51.92 -8.27
CA HIS A 3 26.52 51.29 -7.12
C HIS A 3 26.74 49.78 -7.26
N ILE A 4 27.46 49.19 -6.31
CA ILE A 4 27.64 47.74 -6.18
C ILE A 4 26.42 47.21 -5.42
N LEU A 5 25.59 46.43 -6.11
CA LEU A 5 24.45 45.73 -5.53
C LEU A 5 24.96 44.43 -4.90
N LEU A 6 25.01 44.38 -3.57
CA LEU A 6 25.42 43.20 -2.81
C LEU A 6 24.22 42.24 -2.71
N ILE A 7 24.20 41.21 -3.54
CA ILE A 7 23.21 40.12 -3.44
C ILE A 7 23.65 39.19 -2.30
N LEU A 8 22.93 39.26 -1.19
CA LEU A 8 23.08 38.35 -0.06
C LEU A 8 22.38 37.02 -0.40
N PHE A 9 23.12 36.04 -0.89
CA PHE A 9 22.63 34.67 -1.05
C PHE A 9 22.50 34.03 0.35
N LEU A 10 21.29 34.00 0.89
CA LEU A 10 20.99 33.28 2.11
C LEU A 10 20.94 31.77 1.78
N PHE A 11 22.05 31.07 2.00
CA PHE A 11 22.06 29.60 2.00
C PHE A 11 21.27 29.13 3.22
N ILE A 12 19.99 28.78 3.01
CA ILE A 12 19.19 28.08 4.02
C ILE A 12 19.72 26.64 4.05
N ASN A 13 20.57 26.33 5.02
CA ASN A 13 20.90 24.95 5.35
C ASN A 13 19.65 24.29 5.92
N THR A 14 18.87 23.61 5.07
CA THR A 14 17.81 22.73 5.57
C THR A 14 18.49 21.50 6.16
N THR A 15 18.66 21.47 7.48
CA THR A 15 18.99 20.25 8.20
C THR A 15 17.79 19.30 8.06
N THR A 16 17.88 18.36 7.13
CA THR A 16 16.93 17.25 7.04
C THR A 16 17.15 16.33 8.23
N HIS A 17 16.49 16.62 9.35
CA HIS A 17 16.41 15.69 10.46
C HIS A 17 15.35 14.65 10.11
N SER A 18 15.77 13.45 9.69
CA SER A 18 14.86 12.33 9.54
C SER A 18 14.42 11.89 10.94
N GLU A 19 13.27 12.39 11.42
CA GLU A 19 12.64 11.87 12.63
C GLU A 19 12.20 10.41 12.39
N LEU A 20 12.35 9.56 13.42
CA LEU A 20 11.77 8.22 13.39
C LEU A 20 10.25 8.36 13.28
N VAL A 21 9.67 7.92 12.17
CA VAL A 21 8.22 8.00 11.94
C VAL A 21 7.55 6.80 12.59
N ASP A 22 6.64 7.07 13.53
CA ASP A 22 5.80 6.04 14.14
C ASP A 22 4.88 5.38 13.11
N SER A 23 4.63 4.08 13.29
CA SER A 23 3.79 3.29 12.39
C SER A 23 2.36 3.82 12.28
N ASN A 24 1.77 4.36 13.36
CA ASN A 24 0.41 4.91 13.30
C ASN A 24 0.38 6.19 12.48
N LYS A 25 1.37 7.07 12.65
CA LYS A 25 1.52 8.29 11.84
C LYS A 25 1.69 7.97 10.35
N MET A 26 2.42 6.91 10.03
CA MET A 26 2.53 6.41 8.66
C MET A 26 1.16 5.94 8.13
N LEU A 27 0.44 5.13 8.91
CA LEU A 27 -0.88 4.62 8.52
C LEU A 27 -1.92 5.74 8.35
N GLU A 28 -1.96 6.74 9.21
CA GLU A 28 -2.83 7.92 9.06
C GLU A 28 -2.57 8.66 7.75
N THR A 29 -1.30 8.76 7.35
CA THR A 29 -0.91 9.42 6.09
C THR A 29 -1.35 8.58 4.89
N VAL A 30 -1.08 7.28 4.92
CA VAL A 30 -1.39 6.36 3.83
C VAL A 30 -2.89 6.18 3.65
N ASN A 31 -3.67 6.09 4.73
CA ASN A 31 -5.12 5.91 4.66
C ASN A 31 -5.86 7.09 3.99
N LYS A 32 -5.23 8.26 3.87
CA LYS A 32 -5.78 9.41 3.12
C LYS A 32 -5.59 9.27 1.61
N GLN A 33 -4.80 8.31 1.15
CA GLN A 33 -4.36 8.16 -0.23
C GLN A 33 -4.84 6.85 -0.88
N ILE A 34 -5.53 6.01 -0.12
CA ILE A 34 -6.04 4.73 -0.58
C ILE A 34 -7.53 4.63 -0.25
N VAL A 35 -8.21 3.67 -0.89
CA VAL A 35 -9.59 3.33 -0.57
C VAL A 35 -9.59 2.11 0.34
N ASN A 36 -10.08 2.28 1.56
CA ASN A 36 -10.42 1.16 2.43
C ASN A 36 -11.87 0.73 2.17
N ILE A 37 -12.09 -0.58 2.11
CA ILE A 37 -13.42 -1.18 1.95
C ILE A 37 -13.74 -2.09 3.12
N ASN A 38 -15.02 -2.25 3.42
CA ASN A 38 -15.50 -3.21 4.41
C ASN A 38 -15.83 -4.58 3.79
N THR A 39 -16.18 -5.55 4.63
CA THR A 39 -16.51 -6.92 4.21
C THR A 39 -17.67 -7.00 3.21
N ASN A 40 -18.71 -6.17 3.34
CA ASN A 40 -19.85 -6.21 2.43
C ASN A 40 -19.45 -5.69 1.05
N GLN A 41 -18.72 -4.58 0.99
CA GLN A 41 -18.18 -4.03 -0.25
C GLN A 41 -17.23 -5.02 -0.93
N LEU A 42 -16.36 -5.69 -0.17
CA LEU A 42 -15.50 -6.75 -0.70
C LEU A 42 -16.32 -7.86 -1.35
N LYS A 43 -17.37 -8.34 -0.67
CA LYS A 43 -18.25 -9.38 -1.22
C LYS A 43 -18.92 -8.92 -2.50
N GLU A 44 -19.50 -7.72 -2.51
CA GLU A 44 -20.16 -7.15 -3.68
C GLU A 44 -19.21 -7.02 -4.88
N ILE A 45 -17.99 -6.53 -4.66
CA ILE A 45 -16.99 -6.41 -5.74
C ILE A 45 -16.63 -7.78 -6.30
N LEU A 46 -16.29 -8.74 -5.43
CA LEU A 46 -15.87 -10.08 -5.86
C LEU A 46 -17.00 -10.91 -6.50
N ASP A 47 -18.25 -10.67 -6.11
CA ASP A 47 -19.41 -11.33 -6.72
C ASP A 47 -19.75 -10.71 -8.09
N LYS A 48 -19.46 -9.42 -8.29
CA LYS A 48 -19.75 -8.68 -9.54
C LYS A 48 -18.66 -8.80 -10.59
N ASP A 49 -17.40 -8.80 -10.18
CA ASP A 49 -16.25 -8.78 -11.08
C ASP A 49 -15.33 -9.99 -10.85
N PRO A 50 -15.34 -10.99 -11.75
CA PRO A 50 -14.46 -12.14 -11.65
C PRO A 50 -12.99 -11.82 -11.96
N TYR A 51 -12.70 -10.65 -12.55
CA TYR A 51 -11.33 -10.23 -12.90
C TYR A 51 -10.63 -9.45 -11.79
N THR A 52 -11.37 -8.99 -10.78
CA THR A 52 -10.76 -8.40 -9.58
C THR A 52 -9.87 -9.43 -8.90
N ILE A 53 -8.62 -9.08 -8.61
CA ILE A 53 -7.68 -9.94 -7.90
C ILE A 53 -7.70 -9.58 -6.42
N LEU A 54 -7.80 -10.60 -5.57
CA LEU A 54 -7.69 -10.46 -4.12
C LEU A 54 -6.33 -11.00 -3.67
N ILE A 55 -5.52 -10.17 -3.01
CA ILE A 55 -4.17 -10.53 -2.58
C ILE A 55 -4.11 -10.63 -1.05
N ASP A 56 -3.88 -11.82 -0.53
CA ASP A 56 -3.50 -12.06 0.87
C ASP A 56 -2.00 -11.81 1.01
N ILE A 57 -1.60 -10.78 1.77
CA ILE A 57 -0.18 -10.44 1.98
C ILE A 57 0.40 -10.94 3.30
N ARG A 58 -0.36 -11.76 4.03
CA ARG A 58 0.09 -12.35 5.30
C ARG A 58 1.20 -13.37 5.08
N THR A 59 1.87 -13.75 6.17
CA THR A 59 2.84 -14.84 6.13
C THR A 59 2.13 -16.17 5.86
N ARG A 60 2.90 -17.18 5.46
CA ARG A 60 2.35 -18.52 5.27
C ARG A 60 1.80 -19.10 6.58
N ASP A 61 2.48 -18.85 7.70
CA ASP A 61 2.09 -19.35 9.01
C ASP A 61 0.73 -18.80 9.45
N GLU A 62 0.48 -17.50 9.25
CA GLU A 62 -0.83 -16.89 9.51
C GLU A 62 -1.96 -17.55 8.69
N ILE A 63 -1.69 -17.91 7.44
CA ILE A 63 -2.68 -18.60 6.58
C ILE A 63 -2.93 -20.03 7.04
N VAL A 64 -1.87 -20.74 7.45
CA VAL A 64 -1.99 -22.11 7.96
C VAL A 64 -2.77 -22.14 9.28
N GLU A 65 -2.55 -21.16 10.14
CA GLU A 65 -3.19 -21.07 11.46
C GLU A 65 -4.64 -20.59 11.38
N PHE A 66 -4.91 -19.52 10.61
CA PHE A 66 -6.21 -18.84 10.63
C PHE A 66 -7.06 -19.06 9.37
N GLY A 67 -6.53 -19.77 8.38
CA GLY A 67 -7.16 -19.90 7.07
C GLY A 67 -7.05 -18.62 6.22
N THR A 68 -7.73 -18.62 5.08
CA THR A 68 -7.73 -17.51 4.11
C THR A 68 -9.13 -17.33 3.51
N ILE A 69 -9.35 -16.24 2.79
CA ILE A 69 -10.63 -16.01 2.11
C ILE A 69 -10.80 -17.02 0.97
N HIS A 70 -11.79 -17.89 1.06
CA HIS A 70 -12.07 -18.92 0.06
C HIS A 70 -12.80 -18.36 -1.17
N ARG A 71 -12.05 -17.68 -2.04
CA ARG A 71 -12.50 -17.16 -3.34
C ARG A 71 -11.50 -17.53 -4.42
N GLY A 72 -11.97 -17.81 -5.65
CA GLY A 72 -11.09 -18.14 -6.78
C GLY A 72 -10.13 -17.00 -7.17
N GLN A 73 -10.54 -15.77 -6.90
CA GLN A 73 -9.75 -14.56 -7.10
C GLN A 73 -8.62 -14.39 -6.07
N ASN A 74 -8.64 -15.13 -4.95
CA ASN A 74 -7.66 -15.01 -3.87
C ASN A 74 -6.30 -15.60 -4.30
N LYS A 75 -5.23 -14.80 -4.20
CA LYS A 75 -3.84 -15.19 -4.39
C LYS A 75 -3.06 -14.86 -3.13
N HIS A 76 -2.10 -15.72 -2.77
CA HIS A 76 -1.19 -15.46 -1.66
C HIS A 76 0.12 -14.89 -2.20
N VAL A 77 0.43 -13.66 -1.82
CA VAL A 77 1.70 -13.00 -2.14
C VAL A 77 2.21 -12.31 -0.88
N PRO A 78 3.15 -12.92 -0.13
CA PRO A 78 3.66 -12.33 1.10
C PRO A 78 4.15 -10.89 0.90
N ARG A 79 3.90 -9.99 1.86
CA ARG A 79 4.23 -8.56 1.75
C ARG A 79 5.65 -8.28 1.23
N GLY A 80 6.66 -9.04 1.68
CA GLY A 80 8.06 -8.85 1.28
C GLY A 80 8.40 -9.27 -0.16
N LEU A 81 7.47 -9.91 -0.87
CA LEU A 81 7.63 -10.34 -2.26
C LEU A 81 6.65 -9.64 -3.21
N LEU A 82 5.77 -8.78 -2.69
CA LEU A 82 4.65 -8.22 -3.44
C LEU A 82 5.11 -7.52 -4.71
N GLU A 83 6.08 -6.62 -4.60
CA GLU A 83 6.59 -5.81 -5.70
C GLU A 83 7.26 -6.65 -6.80
N PHE A 84 7.73 -7.85 -6.46
CA PHE A 84 8.40 -8.77 -7.39
C PHE A 84 7.46 -9.78 -8.04
N GLN A 85 6.34 -10.10 -7.39
CA GLN A 85 5.44 -11.19 -7.80
C GLN A 85 4.08 -10.69 -8.29
N ILE A 86 3.70 -9.43 -8.04
CA ILE A 86 2.36 -8.95 -8.41
C ILE A 86 2.09 -9.05 -9.92
N GLY A 87 3.11 -8.89 -10.76
CA GLY A 87 3.00 -9.04 -12.22
C GLY A 87 2.68 -10.45 -12.71
N GLU A 88 2.85 -11.48 -11.87
CA GLU A 88 2.41 -12.85 -12.16
C GLU A 88 0.88 -13.00 -12.05
N HIS A 89 0.21 -12.02 -11.45
CA HIS A 89 -1.22 -12.04 -11.19
C HIS A 89 -1.95 -10.90 -11.90
N ALA A 90 -1.48 -9.66 -11.74
CA ALA A 90 -2.06 -8.48 -12.38
C ALA A 90 -1.55 -8.35 -13.82
N VAL A 91 -2.39 -8.75 -14.78
CA VAL A 91 -2.03 -8.83 -16.21
C VAL A 91 -1.92 -7.46 -16.89
N SER A 92 -2.44 -6.40 -16.27
CA SER A 92 -2.34 -5.01 -16.73
C SER A 92 -2.47 -4.03 -15.56
N GLU A 93 -2.08 -2.78 -15.77
CA GLU A 93 -2.24 -1.69 -14.78
C GLU A 93 -3.71 -1.42 -14.41
N ASP A 94 -4.65 -1.75 -15.31
CA ASP A 94 -6.09 -1.59 -15.07
C ASP A 94 -6.70 -2.74 -14.28
N THR A 95 -5.93 -3.78 -13.96
CA THR A 95 -6.45 -4.94 -13.21
C THR A 95 -6.89 -4.48 -11.82
N PRO A 96 -8.15 -4.66 -11.42
CA PRO A 96 -8.58 -4.26 -10.08
C PRO A 96 -7.91 -5.14 -9.03
N ILE A 97 -7.18 -4.54 -8.09
CA ILE A 97 -6.46 -5.26 -7.03
C ILE A 97 -7.02 -4.83 -5.68
N ILE A 98 -7.40 -5.82 -4.87
CA ILE A 98 -7.72 -5.64 -3.46
C ILE A 98 -6.65 -6.37 -2.66
N VAL A 99 -6.02 -5.68 -1.72
CA VAL A 99 -4.99 -6.27 -0.86
C VAL A 99 -5.51 -6.33 0.57
N TYR A 100 -5.31 -7.44 1.27
CA TYR A 100 -5.67 -7.57 2.68
C TYR A 100 -4.58 -8.23 3.51
N CYS A 101 -4.57 -7.88 4.79
CA CYS A 101 -3.83 -8.59 5.82
C CYS A 101 -4.78 -8.92 6.99
N ASP A 102 -4.24 -9.26 8.16
CA ASP A 102 -5.03 -9.60 9.35
C ASP A 102 -5.87 -8.42 9.86
N ASN A 103 -5.24 -7.28 10.19
CA ASN A 103 -5.89 -6.18 10.92
C ASN A 103 -5.73 -4.81 10.24
N ASN A 104 -5.66 -4.78 8.91
CA ASN A 104 -5.53 -3.57 8.11
C ASN A 104 -4.35 -2.65 8.46
N ARG A 105 -3.20 -3.22 8.89
CA ARG A 105 -1.96 -2.46 9.13
C ARG A 105 -0.92 -2.62 8.02
N ARG A 106 -0.83 -3.80 7.41
CA ARG A 106 0.09 -4.06 6.28
C ARG A 106 -0.55 -3.71 4.94
N SER A 107 -1.85 -3.99 4.78
CA SER A 107 -2.57 -3.77 3.52
C SER A 107 -2.62 -2.31 3.08
N PRO A 108 -2.79 -1.30 3.96
CA PRO A 108 -2.74 0.09 3.51
C PRO A 108 -1.40 0.45 2.88
N LEU A 109 -0.31 0.03 3.51
CA LEU A 109 1.05 0.29 3.03
C LEU A 109 1.32 -0.42 1.70
N ALA A 110 0.73 -1.60 1.49
CA ALA A 110 0.81 -2.33 0.24
C ALA A 110 -0.01 -1.69 -0.88
N ALA A 111 -1.22 -1.22 -0.60
CA ALA A 111 -2.09 -0.57 -1.58
C ALA A 111 -1.57 0.80 -2.05
N LYS A 112 -0.72 1.45 -1.25
CA LYS A 112 -0.13 2.75 -1.57
C LYS A 112 1.15 2.68 -2.42
N ALA A 113 1.81 1.53 -2.39
CA ALA A 113 3.14 1.31 -2.97
C ALA A 113 3.17 1.60 -4.47
#